data_AF-A0A9P6V761-F1
#
_entry.id   AF-A0A9P6V761-F1
#
_cell.length_a   1.000
_cell.length_b   1.000
_cell.length_c   1.000
_cell.angle_alpha   90.00
_cell.angle_beta   90.00
_cell.angle_gamma   90.00
#
_symmetry.space_group_name_H-M   'P 1'
#
loop_
_entity.id
_entity.type
_entity.pdbx_description
1 polymer ?
#
loop_
_entity_poly.entity_id
_entity_poly.type
_entity_poly.pdbx_seq_one_letter_code
_entity_poly.pdbx_strand_id
1 'polypeptide(L)'
;MPRARIIRDMKARATVASSEVVRQAFRYLTHNTALPAKVRAQAQLQLNAFPRDARPTAIHNRCLETGRGRGVLRAFRLCRFQFRLKALEGELPGVRKSTCLDLRTNPRPLSQHIRQPQTPTKQHIQPQGRGAEGSTPPFTTVYTNIFDHIPLPTTHLD
;
A
#
# COMPACT_ATOMS: atom_id res chain seq x y z
N MET A 1 10.62 -7.39 22.77
CA MET A 1 9.47 -8.04 22.09
C MET A 1 8.47 -6.99 21.62
N PRO A 2 8.09 -6.95 20.33
CA PRO A 2 7.09 -6.02 19.83
C PRO A 2 5.72 -6.30 20.48
N ARG A 3 4.96 -5.25 20.81
CA ARG A 3 3.63 -5.38 21.42
C ARG A 3 2.72 -6.21 20.51
N ALA A 4 1.94 -7.13 21.08
CA ALA A 4 1.06 -8.04 20.32
C ALA A 4 0.12 -7.32 19.31
N ARG A 5 -0.32 -6.10 19.62
CA ARG A 5 -1.17 -5.30 18.70
C ARG A 5 -0.42 -4.83 17.45
N ILE A 6 0.89 -4.61 17.55
CA ILE A 6 1.75 -4.22 16.43
C ILE A 6 1.92 -5.42 15.50
N ILE A 7 2.19 -6.60 16.07
CA ILE A 7 2.33 -7.85 15.29
C ILE A 7 1.06 -8.14 14.48
N ARG A 8 -0.12 -7.98 15.10
CA ARG A 8 -1.40 -8.11 14.40
C ARG A 8 -1.58 -7.09 13.27
N ASP A 9 -1.16 -5.84 13.48
CA ASP A 9 -1.21 -4.78 12.46
C ASP A 9 -0.26 -5.08 11.29
N MET A 10 0.95 -5.59 11.59
CA MET A 10 1.92 -6.01 10.58
C MET A 10 1.36 -7.15 9.71
N LYS A 11 0.76 -8.17 10.34
CA LYS A 11 0.07 -9.26 9.62
C LYS A 11 -1.04 -8.72 8.72
N ALA A 12 -1.89 -7.84 9.24
CA ALA A 12 -2.97 -7.25 8.46
C ALA A 12 -2.45 -6.47 7.24
N ARG A 13 -1.40 -5.65 7.41
CA ARG A 13 -0.76 -4.92 6.30
C ARG A 13 -0.19 -5.85 5.24
N ALA A 14 0.48 -6.93 5.65
CA ALA A 14 1.04 -7.92 4.73
C ALA A 14 -0.07 -8.62 3.93
N THR A 15 -1.16 -9.03 4.58
CA THR A 15 -2.31 -9.65 3.93
C THR A 15 -3.01 -8.70 2.96
N VAL A 16 -3.21 -7.43 3.35
CA VAL A 16 -3.81 -6.44 2.43
C VAL A 16 -2.91 -6.23 1.23
N ALA A 17 -1.61 -6.03 1.42
CA ALA A 17 -0.66 -5.79 0.33
C ALA A 17 -0.65 -6.93 -0.72
N SER A 18 -0.77 -8.20 -0.29
CA SER A 18 -0.79 -9.33 -1.22
C SER A 18 -2.14 -9.51 -1.94
N SER A 19 -3.26 -9.14 -1.31
CA SER A 19 -4.61 -9.46 -1.79
C SER A 19 -5.40 -8.29 -2.36
N GLU A 20 -4.92 -7.04 -2.22
CA GLU A 20 -5.66 -5.82 -2.56
C GLU A 20 -6.14 -5.79 -4.01
N VAL A 21 -5.26 -6.08 -4.96
CA VAL A 21 -5.56 -6.02 -6.41
C VAL A 21 -6.67 -7.01 -6.78
N VAL A 22 -6.51 -8.27 -6.36
CA VAL A 22 -7.46 -9.36 -6.66
C VAL A 22 -8.81 -9.06 -6.00
N ARG A 23 -8.79 -8.61 -4.74
CA ARG A 23 -10.01 -8.27 -4.01
C ARG A 23 -10.75 -7.08 -4.63
N GLN A 24 -10.03 -6.09 -5.14
CA GLN A 24 -10.62 -4.94 -5.82
C GLN A 24 -11.29 -5.35 -7.13
N ALA A 25 -10.67 -6.27 -7.89
CA ALA A 25 -11.27 -6.83 -9.10
C ALA A 25 -12.59 -7.54 -8.80
N PHE A 26 -12.64 -8.43 -7.79
CA PHE A 26 -13.89 -9.09 -7.39
C PHE A 26 -14.94 -8.10 -6.90
N ARG A 27 -14.55 -7.08 -6.13
CA ARG A 27 -15.48 -6.04 -5.69
C ARG A 27 -16.09 -5.28 -6.87
N TYR A 28 -15.31 -5.00 -7.91
CA TYR A 28 -15.81 -4.38 -9.13
C TYR A 28 -16.80 -5.29 -9.87
N LEU A 29 -16.47 -6.58 -10.04
CA LEU A 29 -17.33 -7.56 -10.70
C LEU A 29 -18.69 -7.71 -10.00
N THR A 30 -18.70 -7.75 -8.66
CA THR A 30 -19.95 -7.83 -7.88
C THR A 30 -20.88 -6.64 -8.14
N HIS A 31 -20.33 -5.42 -8.24
CA HIS A 31 -21.12 -4.19 -8.38
C HIS A 31 -21.53 -3.88 -9.82
N ASN A 32 -20.88 -4.48 -10.81
CA ASN A 32 -21.17 -4.21 -12.22
C ASN A 32 -22.53 -4.83 -12.63
N THR A 33 -23.50 -3.99 -13.02
CA THR A 33 -24.84 -4.42 -13.43
C THR A 33 -24.91 -4.98 -14.86
N ALA A 34 -23.91 -4.73 -15.70
CA ALA A 34 -23.86 -5.23 -17.07
C ALA A 34 -23.50 -6.72 -17.15
N LEU A 35 -22.91 -7.29 -16.09
CA LEU A 35 -22.52 -8.69 -16.05
C LEU A 35 -23.69 -9.60 -15.69
N PRO A 36 -23.73 -10.84 -16.21
CA PRO A 36 -24.78 -11.80 -15.89
C PRO A 36 -24.78 -12.14 -14.39
N ALA A 37 -25.96 -12.42 -13.84
CA ALA A 37 -26.16 -12.70 -12.41
C ALA A 37 -25.26 -13.83 -11.88
N LYS A 38 -25.02 -14.88 -12.68
CA LYS A 38 -24.16 -16.01 -12.32
C LYS A 38 -22.72 -15.58 -12.01
N VAL A 39 -22.13 -14.72 -12.84
CA VAL A 39 -20.76 -14.22 -12.66
C VAL A 39 -20.65 -13.35 -11.41
N ARG A 40 -21.65 -12.50 -11.17
CA ARG A 40 -21.70 -11.66 -9.95
C ARG A 40 -21.80 -12.51 -8.68
N ALA A 41 -22.60 -13.57 -8.71
CA ALA A 41 -22.74 -14.50 -7.60
C ALA A 41 -21.41 -15.24 -7.32
N GLN A 42 -20.72 -15.72 -8.37
CA GLN A 42 -19.40 -16.34 -8.24
C GLN A 42 -18.36 -15.37 -7.66
N ALA A 43 -18.31 -14.13 -8.15
CA ALA A 43 -17.42 -13.09 -7.61
C ALA A 43 -17.72 -12.80 -6.12
N GLN A 44 -18.99 -12.81 -5.72
CA GLN A 44 -19.37 -12.63 -4.32
C GLN A 44 -18.90 -13.79 -3.43
N LEU A 45 -19.00 -15.04 -3.90
CA LEU A 45 -18.48 -16.20 -3.18
C LEU A 45 -16.96 -16.09 -2.97
N GLN A 46 -16.22 -15.72 -4.03
CA GLN A 46 -14.77 -15.48 -3.94
C GLN A 46 -14.44 -14.33 -2.97
N LEU A 47 -15.23 -13.25 -3.00
CA LEU A 47 -15.05 -12.12 -2.08
C LEU A 47 -15.26 -12.52 -0.61
N ASN A 48 -16.17 -13.45 -0.34
CA ASN A 48 -16.45 -13.98 0.99
C ASN A 48 -15.38 -14.96 1.49
N ALA A 49 -14.65 -15.63 0.58
CA ALA A 49 -13.59 -16.57 0.92
C ALA A 49 -12.32 -15.90 1.47
N PHE A 50 -12.11 -14.59 1.22
CA PHE A 50 -10.95 -13.88 1.73
C PHE A 50 -10.91 -13.80 3.26
N PRO A 51 -9.71 -13.81 3.88
CA PRO A 51 -9.58 -13.62 5.32
C PRO A 51 -10.04 -12.23 5.75
N ARG A 52 -10.49 -12.10 6.99
CA ARG A 52 -10.93 -10.82 7.58
C ARG A 52 -9.89 -9.70 7.44
N ASP A 53 -8.62 -10.06 7.60
CA ASP A 53 -7.48 -9.13 7.55
C ASP A 53 -7.20 -8.58 6.15
N ALA A 54 -7.74 -9.18 5.08
CA ALA A 54 -7.61 -8.67 3.70
C ALA A 54 -8.41 -7.38 3.46
N ARG A 55 -9.22 -6.94 4.43
CA ARG A 55 -9.99 -5.71 4.32
C ARG A 55 -9.09 -4.52 4.67
N PRO A 56 -9.05 -3.44 3.86
CA PRO A 56 -8.22 -2.27 4.15
C PRO A 56 -8.61 -1.56 5.47
N THR A 57 -9.87 -1.71 5.90
CA THR A 57 -10.37 -1.20 7.19
C THR A 57 -9.78 -1.91 8.41
N ALA A 58 -9.11 -3.06 8.25
CA ALA A 58 -8.44 -3.74 9.34
C ALA A 58 -7.14 -3.02 9.78
N ILE A 59 -6.53 -2.22 8.90
CA ILE A 59 -5.28 -1.53 9.16
C ILE A 59 -5.53 -0.28 10.02
N HIS A 60 -4.74 -0.12 11.09
CA HIS A 60 -4.85 1.05 11.96
C HIS A 60 -3.58 1.91 11.88
N ASN A 61 -3.77 3.23 11.95
CA ASN A 61 -2.65 4.16 12.08
C ASN A 61 -2.11 4.10 13.52
N ARG A 62 -0.89 3.57 13.69
CA ARG A 62 -0.19 3.48 14.97
C ARG A 62 1.03 4.38 14.96
N CYS A 63 1.43 4.83 16.14
CA CYS A 63 2.73 5.49 16.32
C CYS A 63 3.86 4.51 16.03
N LEU A 64 4.83 4.92 15.21
CA LEU A 64 5.96 4.08 14.81
C LEU A 64 6.82 3.62 15.99
N GLU A 65 7.05 4.48 16.97
CA GLU A 65 7.95 4.17 18.10
C GLU A 65 7.23 3.42 19.22
N THR A 66 6.05 3.88 19.61
CA THR A 66 5.34 3.34 20.80
C THR A 66 4.28 2.30 20.46
N GLY A 67 3.74 2.30 19.24
CA GLY A 67 2.59 1.49 18.83
C GLY A 67 1.22 2.00 19.32
N ARG A 68 1.17 3.20 19.94
CA ARG A 68 -0.08 3.81 20.41
C ARG A 68 -0.99 4.12 19.22
N GLY A 69 -2.24 3.65 19.27
CA GLY A 69 -3.20 3.77 18.16
C GLY A 69 -4.09 5.02 18.18
N ARG A 70 -3.97 5.89 19.20
CA ARG A 70 -4.79 7.11 19.35
C ARG A 70 -3.90 8.34 19.36
N GLY A 71 -4.42 9.45 18.85
CA GLY A 71 -3.70 10.73 18.79
C GLY A 71 -2.44 10.65 17.93
N VAL A 72 -2.51 9.94 16.80
CA VAL A 72 -1.43 9.81 15.83
C VAL A 72 -1.56 10.90 14.78
N LEU A 73 -0.52 11.71 14.61
CA LEU A 73 -0.43 12.72 13.57
C LEU A 73 -0.06 12.05 12.25
N ARG A 74 -0.90 12.16 11.22
CA ARG A 74 -0.74 11.41 9.95
C ARG A 74 0.55 11.77 9.20
N ALA A 75 0.94 13.04 9.21
CA ALA A 75 2.14 13.54 8.52
C ALA A 75 3.43 12.93 9.11
N PHE A 76 3.52 12.88 10.44
CA PHE A 76 4.74 12.42 11.13
C PHE A 76 4.69 10.94 11.55
N ARG A 77 3.50 10.31 11.52
CA ARG A 77 3.26 8.93 11.99
C ARG A 77 3.66 8.69 13.45
N LEU A 78 3.64 9.75 14.26
CA LEU A 78 3.95 9.73 15.69
C LEU A 78 2.72 10.04 16.53
N CYS A 79 2.68 9.55 17.77
CA CYS A 79 1.67 9.96 18.73
C CYS A 79 1.99 11.35 19.28
N ARG A 80 0.97 12.09 19.72
CA ARG A 80 1.10 13.47 20.23
C ARG A 80 2.19 13.67 21.30
N PHE A 81 2.40 12.68 22.16
CA PHE A 81 3.41 12.73 23.22
C PHE A 81 4.82 12.65 22.64
N GLN A 82 5.05 11.65 21.78
CA GLN A 82 6.33 11.45 21.14
C GLN A 82 6.68 12.58 20.16
N PHE A 83 5.67 13.08 19.45
CA PHE A 83 5.81 14.26 18.62
C PHE A 83 6.28 15.48 19.43
N ARG A 84 5.70 15.70 20.63
CA ARG A 84 6.13 16.81 21.50
C ARG A 84 7.58 16.65 21.94
N LEU A 85 7.99 15.44 22.36
CA LEU A 85 9.37 15.19 22.80
C LEU A 85 10.36 15.48 21.66
N LYS A 86 10.13 14.91 20.47
CA LYS A 86 10.97 15.13 19.30
C LYS A 86 10.97 16.57 18.78
N ALA A 87 9.85 17.27 18.91
CA ALA A 87 9.77 18.68 18.55
C ALA A 87 10.58 19.57 19.51
N LEU A 88 10.64 19.20 20.80
CA LEU A 88 11.47 19.91 21.78
C LEU A 88 12.96 19.62 21.60
N GLU A 89 13.29 18.39 21.21
CA GLU A 89 14.67 17.97 20.89
C GLU A 89 15.17 18.53 19.55
N GLY A 90 14.27 18.97 18.67
CA GLY A 90 14.62 19.54 17.37
C GLY A 90 14.83 18.49 16.26
N GLU A 91 14.46 17.23 16.50
CA GLU A 91 14.57 16.15 15.50
C GLU A 91 13.61 16.32 14.31
N LEU A 92 12.56 17.13 14.47
CA LEU A 92 11.52 17.33 13.46
C LEU A 92 11.81 18.57 12.60
N PRO A 93 12.13 18.41 11.31
CA PRO A 93 12.49 19.53 10.45
C PRO A 93 11.28 20.47 10.23
N GLY A 94 11.49 21.77 10.40
CA GLY A 94 10.47 22.79 10.16
C GLY A 94 9.37 22.88 11.21
N VAL A 95 9.52 22.18 12.36
CA VAL A 95 8.58 22.30 13.48
C VAL A 95 9.15 23.28 14.51
N ARG A 96 8.47 24.41 14.69
CA ARG A 96 8.75 25.37 15.77
C ARG A 96 7.46 25.68 16.52
N LYS A 97 7.60 26.10 17.77
CA LYS A 97 6.48 26.67 18.53
C LYS A 97 6.00 27.91 17.78
N SER A 98 4.73 27.94 17.40
CA SER A 98 4.14 29.10 16.72
C SER A 98 4.05 30.25 17.70
N THR A 99 4.59 31.41 17.34
CA THR A 99 4.29 32.67 18.03
C THR A 99 3.46 33.57 17.11
N CYS A 100 2.58 34.38 17.69
CA CYS A 100 1.66 35.26 16.93
C CYS A 100 2.42 36.25 16.01
N LEU A 101 3.64 36.66 16.39
CA LEU A 101 4.45 37.63 15.67
C LEU A 101 5.15 37.07 14.41
N ASP A 102 5.29 35.75 14.27
CA ASP A 102 6.09 35.13 13.20
C ASP A 102 5.44 35.22 11.80
N LEU A 103 4.15 35.54 11.71
CA LEU A 103 3.43 35.66 10.44
C LEU A 103 3.55 37.03 9.77
N ARG A 104 4.16 38.03 10.45
CA ARG A 104 4.27 39.40 9.94
C ARG A 104 5.69 39.81 9.50
N THR A 105 6.74 39.17 10.03
CA THR A 105 8.13 39.60 9.83
C THR A 105 8.95 38.72 8.88
N ASN A 106 8.37 37.62 8.38
CA ASN A 106 9.05 36.76 7.42
C ASN A 106 8.05 36.30 6.34
N PRO A 107 7.68 37.18 5.39
CA PRO A 107 7.07 36.69 4.17
C PRO A 107 8.06 35.71 3.58
N ARG A 108 7.67 34.42 3.47
CA ARG A 108 8.46 33.39 2.79
C ARG A 108 9.11 34.02 1.57
N PRO A 109 10.44 33.99 1.39
CA PRO A 109 10.99 34.38 0.11
C PRO A 109 10.39 33.42 -0.92
N LEU A 110 9.54 33.96 -1.79
CA LEU A 110 9.21 33.34 -3.07
C LEU A 110 10.51 33.35 -3.89
N SER A 111 11.41 32.41 -3.62
CA SER A 111 12.65 32.27 -4.40
C SER A 111 13.10 30.82 -4.55
N GLN A 112 12.64 30.24 -5.66
CA GLN A 112 13.51 29.75 -6.75
C GLN A 112 14.49 28.58 -6.50
N HIS A 113 14.27 27.74 -5.51
CA HIS A 113 14.88 26.40 -5.52
C HIS A 113 13.82 25.31 -5.64
N ILE A 114 13.34 25.14 -6.88
CA ILE A 114 13.08 23.80 -7.40
C ILE A 114 14.42 23.08 -7.30
N ARG A 115 14.69 22.40 -6.18
CA ARG A 115 15.67 21.34 -6.18
C ARG A 115 15.12 20.31 -7.15
N GLN A 116 15.69 20.30 -8.36
CA GLN A 116 15.56 19.18 -9.28
C GLN A 116 15.70 17.90 -8.45
N PRO A 117 14.82 16.89 -8.62
CA PRO A 117 15.06 15.62 -7.99
C PRO A 117 16.43 15.15 -8.47
N GLN A 118 17.40 15.08 -7.57
CA GLN A 118 18.60 14.30 -7.85
C GLN A 118 18.12 12.86 -7.97
N THR A 119 17.83 12.45 -9.21
CA THR A 119 17.82 11.04 -9.55
C THR A 119 19.13 10.47 -9.04
N PRO A 120 19.14 9.37 -8.27
CA PRO A 120 20.40 8.73 -7.92
C PRO A 120 21.12 8.41 -9.22
N THR A 121 22.25 9.08 -9.43
CA THR A 121 23.23 8.73 -10.46
C THR A 121 23.45 7.23 -10.36
N LYS A 122 23.06 6.50 -11.41
CA LYS A 122 23.48 5.13 -11.64
C LYS A 122 25.00 5.11 -11.45
N GLN A 123 25.48 4.44 -10.40
CA GLN A 123 26.86 4.00 -10.39
C GLN A 123 27.04 3.11 -11.61
N HIS A 124 27.87 3.60 -12.52
CA HIS A 124 28.34 2.89 -13.69
C HIS A 124 29.20 1.72 -13.21
N ILE A 125 28.57 0.56 -13.01
CA ILE A 125 29.31 -0.70 -12.94
C ILE A 125 29.55 -1.10 -14.40
N GLN A 126 30.81 -1.07 -14.82
CA GLN A 126 31.21 -1.58 -16.13
C GLN A 126 30.87 -3.08 -16.19
N PRO A 127 30.16 -3.55 -17.23
CA PRO A 127 29.95 -4.97 -17.43
C PRO A 127 31.23 -5.59 -18.02
N GLN A 128 31.92 -6.44 -17.26
CA GLN A 128 32.79 -7.44 -17.87
C GLN A 128 31.89 -8.53 -18.44
N GLY A 129 31.85 -8.62 -19.77
CA GLY A 129 31.02 -9.57 -20.49
C GLY A 129 31.43 -11.02 -20.26
N ARG A 130 30.44 -11.90 -20.39
CA ARG A 130 30.56 -13.23 -21.02
C ARG A 130 29.17 -13.85 -21.22
N GLY A 131 28.73 -13.87 -22.47
CA GLY A 131 28.11 -15.04 -23.11
C GLY A 131 26.64 -15.40 -22.87
N ALA A 132 25.99 -15.72 -23.99
CA ALA A 132 24.86 -16.65 -24.17
C ALA A 132 23.41 -16.11 -24.04
N GLU A 133 22.90 -15.64 -25.19
CA GLU A 133 21.78 -16.23 -25.94
C GLU A 133 20.52 -16.67 -25.16
N GLY A 134 19.37 -16.05 -25.48
CA GLY A 134 18.05 -16.55 -25.08
C GLY A 134 16.93 -15.54 -25.25
N SER A 135 16.32 -15.53 -26.44
CA SER A 135 15.16 -14.77 -26.91
C SER A 135 14.09 -14.36 -25.88
N THR A 136 13.76 -13.07 -25.82
CA THR A 136 12.42 -12.59 -25.44
C THR A 136 11.59 -12.38 -26.70
N PRO A 137 10.43 -13.04 -26.88
CA PRO A 137 9.48 -12.65 -27.91
C PRO A 137 8.66 -11.42 -27.49
N PRO A 138 8.22 -10.61 -28.48
CA PRO A 138 7.65 -9.29 -28.28
C PRO A 138 6.20 -9.30 -27.78
N PHE A 139 5.88 -8.19 -27.14
CA PHE A 139 4.55 -7.63 -26.92
C PHE A 139 3.61 -7.86 -28.12
N THR A 140 2.71 -8.87 -28.05
CA THR A 140 1.32 -8.89 -28.57
C THR A 140 0.78 -10.32 -28.73
N THR A 141 -0.49 -10.53 -28.33
CA THR A 141 -1.34 -11.72 -28.56
C THR A 141 -0.93 -12.93 -27.69
N VAL A 142 -1.76 -13.54 -26.84
CA VAL A 142 -3.14 -14.00 -27.04
C VAL A 142 -3.85 -14.07 -25.69
N TYR A 143 -5.11 -13.65 -25.65
CA TYR A 143 -6.09 -14.04 -24.64
C TYR A 143 -6.20 -15.58 -24.66
N THR A 144 -5.82 -16.26 -23.58
CA THR A 144 -6.17 -17.69 -23.38
C THR A 144 -6.69 -17.88 -21.96
N ASN A 145 -8.02 -17.92 -21.87
CA ASN A 145 -8.88 -18.65 -20.94
C ASN A 145 -8.26 -19.11 -19.61
N ILE A 146 -8.49 -18.31 -18.57
CA ILE A 146 -8.33 -18.71 -17.15
C ILE A 146 -9.52 -19.59 -16.68
N PHE A 147 -10.44 -19.97 -17.58
CA PHE A 147 -11.66 -20.70 -17.24
C PHE A 147 -11.61 -22.23 -17.47
N ASP A 148 -10.51 -22.81 -17.95
CA ASP A 148 -10.49 -24.22 -18.38
C ASP A 148 -9.95 -25.25 -17.35
N HIS A 149 -9.75 -24.86 -16.08
CA HIS A 149 -9.23 -25.77 -15.04
C HIS A 149 -10.04 -25.85 -13.73
N ILE A 150 -11.36 -25.65 -13.78
CA ILE A 150 -12.23 -26.01 -12.66
C ILE A 150 -12.93 -27.35 -12.98
N PRO A 151 -12.56 -28.47 -12.34
CA PRO A 151 -13.33 -29.70 -12.47
C PRO A 151 -14.73 -29.50 -11.87
N LEU A 152 -15.76 -29.69 -12.70
CA LEU A 152 -17.15 -29.76 -12.22
C LEU A 152 -17.36 -31.09 -11.48
N PRO A 153 -18.08 -31.12 -10.35
CA PRO A 153 -18.48 -32.38 -9.73
C PRO A 153 -19.57 -33.05 -10.56
N THR A 154 -19.29 -34.26 -11.07
CA THR A 154 -20.28 -35.16 -11.65
C THR A 154 -21.23 -35.61 -10.54
N THR A 155 -22.45 -35.09 -10.56
CA THR A 155 -23.57 -35.68 -9.81
C THR A 155 -24.06 -36.87 -10.62
N HIS A 156 -23.69 -38.08 -10.20
CA HIS A 156 -24.40 -39.29 -10.60
C HIS A 156 -25.70 -39.34 -9.79
N LEU A 157 -26.82 -39.11 -10.48
CA LEU A 157 -28.13 -39.58 -10.08
C LEU A 157 -28.22 -41.03 -10.57
N ASP A 158 -28.19 -41.97 -9.63
CA ASP A 158 -28.86 -43.28 -9.67
C ASP A 158 -29.25 -43.62 -8.22
#